data_AF-A0A7R7E9A0-F1
#
_entry.id   AF-A0A7R7E9A0-F1
#
_cell.length_a   1.000
_cell.length_b   1.000
_cell.length_c   1.000
_cell.angle_alpha   90.00
_cell.angle_beta   90.00
_cell.angle_gamma   90.00
#
_symmetry.space_group_name_H-M   'P 1'
#
loop_
_entity.id
_entity.type
_entity.pdbx_description
1 polymer ?
#
loop_
_entity_poly.entity_id
_entity_poly.type
_entity_poly.pdbx_seq_one_letter_code
_entity_poly.pdbx_strand_id
1 'polypeptide(L)'
;MKFRTTMCFMALTLRAATAQEMSNGQQEYLNSCAVCHGLDGKGDGPMADVLRKHPANLTTLTRRNGGEFPYWRVYATIDGRGLVPEHGERDMPVWGNQFLPDDVKKYGPYGGEAVTTERIQNLAGYVMTLQR
;
A
#
# COMPACT_ATOMS: atom_id res chain seq x y z
N MET A 1 -8.98 -42.56 -57.96
CA MET A 1 -8.79 -41.21 -57.36
C MET A 1 -9.22 -41.29 -55.90
N LYS A 2 -8.32 -41.05 -54.93
CA LYS A 2 -8.61 -41.12 -53.49
C LYS A 2 -8.41 -39.71 -52.91
N PHE A 3 -9.50 -39.00 -52.61
CA PHE A 3 -9.44 -37.71 -51.92
C PHE A 3 -9.27 -37.97 -50.42
N ARG A 4 -8.12 -37.55 -49.86
CA ARG A 4 -7.87 -37.53 -48.43
C ARG A 4 -8.16 -36.13 -47.91
N THR A 5 -9.34 -35.95 -47.31
CA THR A 5 -9.72 -34.69 -46.66
C THR A 5 -9.14 -34.69 -45.25
N THR A 6 -7.99 -34.02 -45.07
CA THR A 6 -7.41 -33.79 -43.73
C THR A 6 -8.15 -32.62 -43.10
N MET A 7 -9.01 -32.90 -42.11
CA MET A 7 -9.70 -31.89 -41.33
C MET A 7 -8.79 -31.39 -40.21
N CYS A 8 -8.34 -30.13 -40.31
CA CYS A 8 -7.50 -29.47 -39.32
C CYS A 8 -8.39 -28.92 -38.20
N PHE A 9 -8.35 -29.52 -37.01
CA PHE A 9 -9.03 -29.01 -35.81
C PHE A 9 -8.23 -27.84 -35.23
N MET A 10 -8.69 -26.61 -35.47
CA MET A 10 -8.15 -25.43 -34.80
C MET A 10 -8.81 -25.32 -33.41
N ALA A 11 -8.10 -25.75 -32.38
CA ALA A 11 -8.57 -25.65 -31.00
C ALA A 11 -8.49 -24.19 -30.52
N LEU A 12 -9.64 -23.53 -30.34
CA LEU A 12 -9.74 -22.21 -29.75
C LEU A 12 -9.62 -22.34 -28.22
N THR A 13 -8.50 -21.88 -27.66
CA THR A 13 -8.30 -21.87 -26.20
C THR A 13 -8.93 -20.61 -25.60
N LEU A 14 -10.04 -20.75 -24.89
CA LEU A 14 -10.58 -19.67 -24.06
C LEU A 14 -9.66 -19.47 -22.85
N ARG A 15 -8.95 -18.34 -22.80
CA ARG A 15 -8.31 -17.86 -21.56
C ARG A 15 -9.33 -17.07 -20.76
N ALA A 16 -9.76 -17.58 -19.63
CA ALA A 16 -10.48 -16.80 -18.63
C ALA A 16 -9.53 -15.71 -18.09
N ALA A 17 -9.94 -14.44 -18.19
CA ALA A 17 -9.24 -13.35 -17.52
C ALA A 17 -9.55 -13.42 -16.03
N THR A 18 -8.53 -13.63 -15.20
CA THR A 18 -8.66 -13.56 -13.73
C THR A 18 -8.52 -12.10 -13.31
N ALA A 19 -9.51 -11.54 -12.62
CA ALA A 19 -9.32 -10.28 -11.91
C ALA A 19 -8.32 -10.52 -10.78
N GLN A 20 -7.23 -9.74 -10.74
CA GLN A 20 -6.28 -9.82 -9.64
C GLN A 20 -6.90 -9.11 -8.43
N GLU A 21 -7.25 -9.87 -7.40
CA GLU A 21 -7.73 -9.32 -6.13
C GLU A 21 -6.67 -8.38 -5.54
N MET A 22 -7.09 -7.17 -5.17
CA MET A 22 -6.23 -6.19 -4.52
C MET A 22 -6.00 -6.57 -3.06
N SER A 23 -4.74 -6.53 -2.61
CA SER A 23 -4.44 -6.74 -1.19
C SER A 23 -5.09 -5.65 -0.32
N ASN A 24 -5.38 -5.98 0.94
CA ASN A 24 -5.88 -5.01 1.93
C ASN A 24 -4.96 -3.77 2.03
N GLY A 25 -3.64 -3.98 2.00
CA GLY A 25 -2.66 -2.89 2.04
C GLY A 25 -2.72 -1.99 0.80
N GLN A 26 -2.95 -2.56 -0.39
CA GLN A 26 -3.13 -1.78 -1.62
C GLN A 26 -4.42 -0.97 -1.58
N GLN A 27 -5.54 -1.57 -1.17
CA GLN A 27 -6.81 -0.87 -1.06
C GLN A 27 -6.71 0.30 -0.08
N GLU A 28 -6.14 0.05 1.09
CA GLU A 28 -5.94 1.09 2.12
C GLU A 28 -4.98 2.18 1.64
N TYR A 29 -3.92 1.83 0.93
CA TYR A 29 -2.99 2.80 0.35
C TYR A 29 -3.69 3.75 -0.61
N LEU A 30 -4.56 3.23 -1.49
CA LEU A 30 -5.31 4.06 -2.43
C LEU A 30 -6.29 5.00 -1.72
N ASN A 31 -6.92 4.54 -0.64
CA ASN A 31 -7.89 5.33 0.12
C ASN A 31 -7.22 6.42 0.98
N SER A 32 -6.06 6.13 1.54
CA SER A 32 -5.47 6.92 2.63
C SER A 32 -4.15 7.59 2.23
N CYS A 33 -3.30 6.93 1.44
CA CYS A 33 -1.92 7.37 1.21
C CYS A 33 -1.70 8.01 -0.17
N ALA A 34 -2.40 7.55 -1.20
CA ALA A 34 -2.18 7.94 -2.59
C ALA A 34 -2.45 9.43 -2.86
N VAL A 35 -3.32 10.07 -2.07
CA VAL A 35 -3.62 11.51 -2.16
C VAL A 35 -2.37 12.39 -1.96
N CYS A 36 -1.39 11.90 -1.19
CA CYS A 36 -0.11 12.58 -0.99
C CYS A 36 1.05 11.87 -1.72
N HIS A 37 1.10 10.54 -1.66
CA HIS A 37 2.23 9.78 -2.20
C HIS A 37 2.09 9.37 -3.66
N GLY A 38 0.97 9.69 -4.31
CA GLY A 38 0.68 9.28 -5.70
C GLY A 38 0.20 7.84 -5.78
N LEU A 39 -0.46 7.48 -6.88
CA LEU A 39 -1.00 6.14 -7.10
C LEU A 39 0.09 5.05 -7.15
N ASP A 40 1.31 5.42 -7.56
CA ASP A 40 2.45 4.51 -7.71
C ASP A 40 3.55 4.74 -6.64
N GLY A 41 3.30 5.59 -5.65
CA GLY A 41 4.20 5.83 -4.53
C GLY A 41 5.38 6.75 -4.83
N LYS A 42 5.35 7.54 -5.91
CA LYS A 42 6.46 8.44 -6.26
C LYS A 42 6.53 9.72 -5.44
N GLY A 43 5.52 10.00 -4.63
CA GLY A 43 5.43 11.23 -3.85
C GLY A 43 4.75 12.37 -4.60
N ASP A 44 4.15 12.10 -5.75
CA ASP A 44 3.54 13.06 -6.69
C ASP A 44 2.00 13.06 -6.60
N GLY A 45 1.46 12.82 -5.40
CA GLY A 45 0.03 12.89 -5.18
C GLY A 45 -0.53 14.30 -5.36
N PRO A 46 -1.84 14.46 -5.59
CA PRO A 46 -2.46 15.78 -5.81
C PRO A 46 -2.25 16.79 -4.67
N MET A 47 -1.96 16.32 -3.45
CA MET A 47 -1.64 17.21 -2.32
C MET A 47 -0.14 17.51 -2.17
N ALA A 48 0.74 16.91 -2.96
CA ALA A 48 2.20 16.97 -2.75
C ALA A 48 2.75 18.41 -2.70
N ASP A 49 2.24 19.30 -3.56
CA ASP A 49 2.73 20.68 -3.72
C ASP A 49 2.21 21.66 -2.66
N VAL A 50 1.16 21.27 -1.91
CA VAL A 50 0.57 22.14 -0.86
C VAL A 50 1.04 21.78 0.54
N LEU A 51 1.82 20.70 0.70
CA LEU A 51 2.39 20.29 1.98
C LEU A 51 3.67 21.08 2.27
N ARG A 52 3.95 21.29 3.57
CA ARG A 52 5.18 21.97 4.03
C ARG A 52 6.42 21.19 3.60
N LYS A 53 6.34 19.86 3.59
CA LYS A 53 7.37 18.97 3.06
C LYS A 53 6.80 18.05 1.99
N HIS A 54 7.45 18.06 0.84
CA HIS A 54 7.10 17.17 -0.26
C HIS A 54 7.14 15.69 0.21
N PRO A 55 6.10 14.89 -0.09
CA PRO A 55 6.06 13.48 0.23
C PRO A 55 7.26 12.72 -0.34
N ALA A 56 7.76 11.74 0.41
CA ALA A 56 8.87 10.92 -0.05
C ALA A 56 8.46 10.03 -1.23
N ASN A 57 9.38 9.83 -2.18
CA ASN A 57 9.29 8.76 -3.16
C ASN A 57 9.49 7.40 -2.48
N LEU A 58 8.37 6.73 -2.22
CA LEU A 58 8.29 5.45 -1.54
C LEU A 58 8.91 4.32 -2.35
N THR A 59 8.99 4.41 -3.67
CA THR A 59 9.57 3.35 -4.53
C THR A 59 11.08 3.17 -4.39
N THR A 60 11.74 4.05 -3.65
CA THR A 60 13.20 4.14 -3.58
C THR A 60 13.77 3.87 -2.19
N LEU A 61 12.94 3.47 -1.23
CA LEU A 61 13.34 3.32 0.17
C LEU A 61 14.43 2.25 0.32
N THR A 62 14.29 1.10 -0.33
CA THR A 62 15.31 0.04 -0.29
C THR A 62 16.68 0.55 -0.74
N ARG A 63 16.74 1.18 -1.91
CA ARG A 63 17.99 1.74 -2.45
C ARG A 63 18.59 2.81 -1.54
N ARG A 64 17.76 3.67 -0.95
CA ARG A 64 18.20 4.74 -0.03
C ARG A 64 18.66 4.22 1.34
N ASN A 65 18.36 2.96 1.67
CA ASN A 65 18.74 2.33 2.93
C ASN A 65 19.70 1.14 2.68
N GLY A 66 20.62 1.28 1.73
CA GLY A 66 21.71 0.33 1.53
C GLY A 66 21.30 -1.01 0.92
N GLY A 67 20.14 -1.07 0.25
CA GLY A 67 19.63 -2.29 -0.37
C GLY A 67 18.66 -3.08 0.51
N GLU A 68 18.36 -2.61 1.72
CA GLU A 68 17.39 -3.22 2.62
C GLU A 68 16.16 -2.31 2.79
N PHE A 69 14.96 -2.91 2.74
CA PHE A 69 13.75 -2.16 3.01
C PHE A 69 13.61 -1.91 4.53
N PRO A 70 13.52 -0.65 4.99
CA PRO A 70 13.51 -0.33 6.42
C PRO A 70 12.12 -0.56 7.04
N TYR A 71 11.64 -1.81 7.05
CA TYR A 71 10.24 -2.16 7.36
C TYR A 71 9.73 -1.52 8.65
N TRP A 72 10.46 -1.68 9.76
CA TRP A 72 10.02 -1.14 11.06
C TRP A 72 10.00 0.38 11.11
N ARG A 73 10.88 1.05 10.35
CA ARG A 73 10.86 2.51 10.23
C ARG A 73 9.62 2.96 9.45
N VAL A 74 9.26 2.26 8.38
CA VAL A 74 8.04 2.54 7.62
C VAL A 74 6.81 2.32 8.49
N TYR A 75 6.71 1.16 9.15
CA TYR A 75 5.64 0.84 10.09
C TYR A 75 5.47 1.93 11.16
N ALA A 76 6.54 2.28 11.87
CA ALA A 76 6.49 3.29 12.94
C ALA A 76 6.14 4.69 12.40
N THR A 77 6.54 5.01 11.17
CA THR A 77 6.19 6.28 10.53
C THR A 77 4.70 6.34 10.20
N ILE A 78 4.13 5.23 9.68
CA ILE A 78 2.69 5.12 9.37
C ILE A 78 1.88 5.17 10.67
N ASP A 79 2.20 4.33 11.65
CA ASP A 79 1.51 4.32 12.95
C ASP A 79 1.54 5.72 13.57
N GLY A 80 2.75 6.25 13.75
CA GLY A 80 3.00 7.59 14.27
C GLY A 80 2.76 7.78 15.76
N ARG A 81 2.02 6.90 16.45
CA ARG A 81 1.68 7.05 17.88
C ARG A 81 2.89 6.98 18.81
N GLY A 82 3.95 6.30 18.39
CA GLY A 82 5.21 6.20 19.15
C GLY A 82 6.26 7.25 18.82
N LEU A 83 5.99 8.19 17.91
CA LEU A 83 6.96 9.22 17.51
C LEU A 83 6.82 10.47 18.40
N VAL A 84 7.96 10.90 18.96
CA VAL A 84 8.06 11.99 19.94
C VAL A 84 7.66 13.34 19.30
N PRO A 85 6.67 14.06 19.85
CA PRO A 85 6.17 15.32 19.28
C PRO A 85 7.22 16.43 19.16
N GLU A 86 8.26 16.45 20.01
CA GLU A 86 9.34 17.45 19.97
C GLU A 86 10.16 17.46 18.67
N HIS A 87 9.99 16.47 17.79
CA HIS A 87 10.63 16.45 16.47
C HIS A 87 9.88 17.24 15.38
N GLY A 88 8.87 18.03 15.75
CA GLY A 88 8.22 19.02 14.91
C GLY A 88 6.93 18.54 14.24
N GLU A 89 6.21 19.48 13.63
CA GLU A 89 4.95 19.20 12.94
C GLU A 89 5.17 18.25 11.75
N ARG A 90 4.32 17.23 11.65
CA ARG A 90 4.35 16.24 10.57
C ARG A 90 3.10 16.35 9.72
N ASP A 91 3.31 16.59 8.43
CA ASP A 91 2.22 16.67 7.44
C ASP A 91 1.55 15.30 7.23
N MET A 92 2.31 14.21 7.42
CA MET A 92 1.77 12.85 7.35
C MET A 92 0.94 12.56 8.60
N PRO A 93 -0.35 12.17 8.44
CA PRO A 93 -1.22 11.83 9.54
C PRO A 93 -0.63 10.74 10.45
N VAL A 94 -1.04 10.77 11.71
CA VAL A 94 -0.80 9.67 12.66
C VAL A 94 -1.87 8.61 12.39
N TRP A 95 -1.62 7.71 11.43
CA TRP A 95 -2.64 6.78 10.95
C TRP A 95 -3.12 5.81 12.02
N GLY A 96 -2.27 5.47 13.00
CA GLY A 96 -2.72 4.70 14.16
C GLY A 96 -3.86 5.38 14.92
N ASN A 97 -3.83 6.72 15.05
CA ASN A 97 -4.91 7.48 15.66
C ASN A 97 -6.11 7.69 14.72
N GLN A 98 -5.91 7.64 13.40
CA GLN A 98 -6.99 7.80 12.42
C GLN A 98 -7.82 6.52 12.28
N PHE A 99 -7.18 5.34 12.29
CA PHE A 99 -7.88 4.06 12.12
C PHE A 99 -8.52 3.55 13.40
N LEU A 100 -7.86 3.74 14.54
CA LEU A 100 -8.26 3.15 15.81
C LEU A 100 -9.70 3.47 16.24
N PRO A 101 -10.24 4.68 16.09
CA PRO A 101 -11.61 4.97 16.53
C PRO A 101 -12.67 4.09 15.86
N ASP A 102 -12.57 3.90 14.54
CA ASP A 102 -13.51 3.07 13.78
C ASP A 102 -13.30 1.58 14.05
N ASP A 103 -12.03 1.15 14.19
CA ASP A 103 -11.71 -0.23 14.53
C ASP A 103 -12.19 -0.59 15.95
N VAL A 104 -12.02 0.30 16.94
CA VAL A 104 -12.55 0.11 18.30
C VAL A 104 -14.06 0.08 18.32
N LYS A 105 -14.72 0.97 17.56
CA LYS A 105 -16.18 0.97 17.44
C LYS A 105 -16.71 -0.36 16.90
N LYS A 106 -15.97 -1.01 16.01
CA LYS A 106 -16.39 -2.25 15.35
C LYS A 106 -15.99 -3.52 16.09
N TYR A 107 -14.80 -3.54 16.70
CA TYR A 107 -14.17 -4.75 17.24
C TYR A 107 -13.89 -4.67 18.75
N GLY A 108 -14.30 -3.59 19.41
CA GLY A 108 -14.02 -3.33 20.82
C GLY A 108 -12.56 -2.88 21.07
N PRO A 109 -12.19 -2.54 22.31
CA PRO A 109 -10.86 -1.96 22.59
C PRO A 109 -9.68 -2.84 22.15
N TYR A 110 -9.70 -4.12 22.52
CA TYR A 110 -8.61 -5.05 22.20
C TYR A 110 -8.61 -5.48 20.73
N GLY A 111 -9.79 -5.77 20.17
CA GLY A 111 -9.91 -6.13 18.76
C GLY A 111 -9.58 -4.97 17.84
N GLY A 112 -9.97 -3.76 18.22
CA GLY A 112 -9.68 -2.54 17.49
C GLY A 112 -8.18 -2.30 17.37
N GLU A 113 -7.45 -2.39 18.49
CA GLU A 113 -5.98 -2.24 18.47
C GLU A 113 -5.29 -3.30 17.61
N ALA A 114 -5.75 -4.56 17.68
CA ALA A 114 -5.22 -5.64 16.85
C ALA A 114 -5.47 -5.39 15.35
N VAL A 115 -6.68 -4.97 14.99
CA VAL A 115 -7.03 -4.65 13.59
C VAL A 115 -6.28 -3.42 13.09
N THR A 116 -6.17 -2.36 13.88
CA THR A 116 -5.37 -1.18 13.52
C THR A 116 -3.91 -1.56 13.29
N THR A 117 -3.35 -2.40 14.16
CA THR A 117 -1.99 -2.94 13.99
C THR A 117 -1.85 -3.70 12.67
N GLU A 118 -2.80 -4.58 12.34
CA GLU A 118 -2.81 -5.33 11.08
C GLU A 118 -2.93 -4.41 9.85
N ARG A 119 -3.79 -3.38 9.89
CA ARG A 119 -3.92 -2.38 8.82
C ARG A 119 -2.58 -1.67 8.54
N ILE A 120 -1.87 -1.28 9.59
CA ILE A 120 -0.55 -0.63 9.47
C ILE A 120 0.49 -1.61 8.92
N GLN A 121 0.47 -2.88 9.36
CA GLN A 121 1.35 -3.93 8.81
C GLN A 121 1.09 -4.16 7.32
N ASN A 122 -0.19 -4.21 6.91
CA ASN A 122 -0.61 -4.36 5.53
C ASN A 122 -0.16 -3.17 4.66
N LEU A 123 -0.26 -1.94 5.18
CA LEU A 123 0.26 -0.75 4.49
C LEU A 123 1.78 -0.79 4.35
N ALA A 124 2.52 -1.09 5.43
CA ALA A 124 3.99 -1.21 5.37
C ALA A 124 4.43 -2.32 4.40
N GLY A 125 3.71 -3.45 4.40
CA GLY A 125 3.90 -4.55 3.44
C GLY A 125 3.63 -4.10 2.01
N TYR A 126 2.54 -3.37 1.75
CA TYR A 126 2.26 -2.86 0.41
C TYR A 126 3.35 -1.89 -0.06
N VAL A 127 3.79 -0.95 0.79
CA VAL A 127 4.91 -0.05 0.47
C VAL A 127 6.19 -0.83 0.15
N MET A 128 6.45 -1.95 0.82
CA MET A 128 7.56 -2.84 0.50
C MET A 128 7.45 -3.45 -0.91
N THR A 129 6.24 -3.69 -1.41
CA THR A 129 6.04 -4.18 -2.79
C THR A 129 6.29 -3.12 -3.86
N LEU A 130 6.29 -1.83 -3.50
CA LEU A 130 6.52 -0.71 -4.43
C LEU A 130 8.00 -0.47 -4.76
N GLN A 131 8.92 -1.16 -4.09
CA GLN A 131 10.35 -0.91 -4.22
C GLN A 131 10.88 -1.30 -5.60
N ARG A 132 11.83 -0.50 -6.12
CA ARG A 132 12.45 -0.68 -7.44
C ARG A 132 13.98 -0.60 -7.36
#